data_AF-A0A937SSP3-F1
#
_entry.id   AF-A0A937SSP3-F1
#
_cell.length_a   1.000
_cell.length_b   1.000
_cell.length_c   1.000
_cell.angle_alpha   90.00
_cell.angle_beta   90.00
_cell.angle_gamma   90.00
#
_symmetry.space_group_name_H-M   'P 1'
#
loop_
_entity.id
_entity.type
_entity.pdbx_description
1 polymer ?
#
loop_
_entity_poly.entity_id
_entity_poly.type
_entity_poly.pdbx_seq_one_letter_code
_entity_poly.pdbx_strand_id
1 'polypeptide(L)'
;MPGRVFFQLKNPTAGCSPINKGLDVQTIKIYLLLAVLFASHLLAFGELTDKDLKQFESNLEIGGVRITSWKNDDREKYEVLQVNTLQSQDDPRQYDMSKFRVRLAVELTDSQKNTYLVKFTGNAPEDYNSDYNGEDYWKLYMAHGDLGRIKISGYVVEYGFMDGETFVVLAVDEDDSEKMQARVQQQTTQLFPGKVYLRHYYMYDDSSEGDTESTEMTIKRVKE
;
A
#
# COMPACT_ATOMS: atom_id res chain seq x y z
N MET A 1 12.50 32.70 61.76
CA MET A 1 13.05 31.78 62.79
C MET A 1 12.40 30.42 62.62
N PRO A 2 13.15 29.38 62.23
CA PRO A 2 12.74 27.99 62.40
C PRO A 2 13.69 27.25 63.38
N GLY A 3 13.07 26.49 64.28
CA GLY A 3 13.74 25.74 65.35
C GLY A 3 14.50 24.52 64.84
N ARG A 4 15.66 24.27 65.47
CA ARG A 4 16.45 23.04 65.34
C ARG A 4 15.80 21.94 66.18
N VAL A 5 15.61 20.77 65.57
CA VAL A 5 15.37 19.51 66.29
C VAL A 5 16.49 18.55 65.93
N PHE A 6 17.24 18.14 66.94
CA PHE A 6 18.22 17.05 66.90
C PHE A 6 17.49 15.71 67.06
N PHE A 7 17.78 14.73 66.20
CA PHE A 7 17.61 13.33 66.56
C PHE A 7 18.83 12.51 66.17
N GLN A 8 19.22 11.66 67.13
CA GLN A 8 20.43 10.85 67.16
C GLN A 8 20.45 9.77 66.08
N LEU A 9 21.66 9.56 65.55
CA LEU A 9 22.04 8.38 64.78
C LEU A 9 22.06 7.14 65.68
N LYS A 10 21.28 6.12 65.32
CA LYS A 10 21.47 4.74 65.76
C LYS A 10 21.67 3.88 64.51
N ASN A 11 22.90 3.42 64.31
CA ASN A 11 23.18 2.28 63.42
C ASN A 11 22.86 0.98 64.16
N PRO A 12 22.14 0.06 63.51
CA PRO A 12 22.44 -1.35 63.67
C PRO A 12 22.84 -1.98 62.34
N THR A 13 23.95 -2.69 62.45
CA THR A 13 24.62 -3.57 61.51
C THR A 13 23.76 -4.68 60.92
N ALA A 14 24.15 -5.06 59.69
CA ALA A 14 24.21 -6.42 59.15
C ALA A 14 22.90 -7.18 58.87
N GLY A 15 22.71 -7.50 57.59
CA GLY A 15 21.69 -8.44 57.13
C GLY A 15 21.64 -8.59 55.61
N CYS A 16 22.78 -8.71 54.92
CA CYS A 16 22.78 -9.20 53.53
C CYS A 16 22.49 -10.70 53.53
N SER A 17 21.24 -11.10 53.33
CA SER A 17 20.90 -12.44 52.87
C SER A 17 20.75 -12.40 51.35
N PRO A 18 21.54 -13.15 50.56
CA PRO A 18 21.25 -13.34 49.16
C PRO A 18 20.02 -14.25 49.07
N ILE A 19 18.87 -13.70 48.66
CA ILE A 19 17.70 -14.50 48.29
C ILE A 19 18.01 -15.09 46.91
N ASN A 20 18.84 -16.14 46.89
CA ASN A 20 18.97 -17.00 45.74
C ASN A 20 17.85 -18.04 45.83
N LYS A 21 16.61 -17.62 45.54
CA LYS A 21 15.51 -18.55 45.30
C LYS A 21 15.75 -19.15 43.92
N GLY A 22 16.52 -20.24 43.87
CA GLY A 22 16.55 -21.09 42.68
C GLY A 22 15.10 -21.44 42.35
N LEU A 23 14.64 -21.07 41.14
CA LEU A 23 13.35 -21.53 40.67
C LEU A 23 13.36 -23.05 40.72
N ASP A 24 12.38 -23.63 41.41
CA ASP A 24 12.20 -25.06 41.43
C ASP A 24 11.96 -25.59 40.00
N VAL A 25 12.48 -26.77 39.71
CA VAL A 25 12.47 -27.40 38.38
C VAL A 25 11.04 -27.54 37.85
N GLN A 26 10.04 -27.76 38.72
CA GLN A 26 8.64 -27.77 38.27
C GLN A 26 8.16 -26.38 37.84
N THR A 27 8.58 -25.34 38.54
CA THR A 27 8.23 -23.95 38.21
C THR A 27 8.87 -23.56 36.87
N ILE A 28 10.13 -23.94 36.62
CA ILE A 28 10.81 -23.75 35.33
C ILE A 28 10.09 -24.51 34.21
N LYS A 29 9.67 -25.76 34.44
CA LYS A 29 8.92 -26.56 33.46
C LYS A 29 7.58 -25.93 33.10
N ILE A 30 6.84 -25.39 34.08
CA ILE A 30 5.56 -24.71 33.86
C ILE A 30 5.75 -23.45 33.03
N TYR A 31 6.77 -22.63 33.32
CA TYR A 31 7.08 -21.44 32.53
C TYR A 31 7.54 -21.77 31.11
N LEU A 32 8.32 -22.83 30.92
CA LEU A 32 8.69 -23.33 29.58
C LEU A 32 7.46 -23.81 28.81
N LEU A 33 6.54 -24.52 29.46
CA LEU A 33 5.32 -25.00 28.81
C LEU A 33 4.39 -23.83 28.41
N LEU A 34 4.27 -22.82 29.28
CA LEU A 34 3.54 -21.58 28.97
C LEU A 34 4.23 -20.77 27.87
N ALA A 35 5.56 -20.69 27.85
CA ALA A 35 6.31 -20.03 26.79
C ALA A 35 6.17 -20.75 25.44
N VAL A 36 6.14 -22.09 25.42
CA VAL A 36 5.86 -22.88 24.21
C VAL A 36 4.43 -22.69 23.75
N LEU A 37 3.46 -22.65 24.67
CA LEU A 37 2.07 -22.32 24.33
C LEU A 37 1.94 -20.89 23.80
N PHE A 38 2.58 -19.89 24.40
CA PHE A 38 2.55 -18.53 23.84
C PHE A 38 3.31 -18.42 22.51
N ALA A 39 4.42 -19.14 22.32
CA ALA A 39 5.15 -19.20 21.05
C ALA A 39 4.32 -19.90 19.95
N SER A 40 3.50 -20.90 20.29
CA SER A 40 2.61 -21.55 19.33
C SER A 40 1.40 -20.70 18.94
N HIS A 41 1.07 -19.65 19.72
CA HIS A 41 0.07 -18.64 19.32
C HIS A 41 0.68 -17.46 18.56
N LEU A 42 2.01 -17.28 18.61
CA LEU A 42 2.73 -16.28 17.81
C LEU A 42 3.01 -16.75 16.37
N LEU A 43 2.78 -18.01 16.03
CA LEU A 43 2.88 -18.52 14.65
C LEU A 43 1.53 -18.56 13.92
N ALA A 44 0.46 -18.01 14.51
CA ALA A 44 -0.79 -17.73 13.81
C ALA A 44 -0.77 -16.33 13.17
N PHE A 45 0.38 -15.89 12.66
CA PHE A 45 0.38 -14.93 11.57
C PHE A 45 -0.19 -15.70 10.38
N GLY A 46 -1.39 -15.33 9.95
CA GLY A 46 -2.02 -15.92 8.77
C GLY A 46 -1.22 -15.56 7.53
N GLU A 47 -0.14 -16.31 7.27
CA GLU A 47 0.47 -16.37 5.95
C GLU A 47 -0.60 -16.87 4.98
N LEU A 48 -0.78 -16.17 3.86
CA LEU A 48 -1.68 -16.63 2.81
C LEU A 48 -1.28 -18.04 2.39
N THR A 49 -2.26 -18.93 2.29
CA THR A 49 -2.02 -20.25 1.72
C THR A 49 -1.94 -20.16 0.20
N ASP A 50 -1.25 -21.10 -0.44
CA ASP A 50 -1.24 -21.23 -1.91
C ASP A 50 -2.65 -21.34 -2.52
N LYS A 51 -3.64 -21.77 -1.74
CA LYS A 51 -5.04 -21.85 -2.17
C LYS A 51 -5.68 -20.47 -2.20
N ASP A 52 -5.41 -19.64 -1.20
CA ASP A 52 -5.90 -18.26 -1.13
C ASP A 52 -5.31 -17.45 -2.29
N LEU A 53 -4.00 -17.59 -2.55
CA LEU A 53 -3.32 -16.94 -3.69
C LEU A 53 -3.96 -17.30 -5.03
N LYS A 54 -4.20 -18.59 -5.29
CA LYS A 54 -4.85 -19.03 -6.53
C LYS A 54 -6.28 -18.51 -6.70
N GLN A 55 -7.00 -18.38 -5.59
CA GLN A 55 -8.34 -17.80 -5.59
C GLN A 55 -8.30 -16.29 -5.89
N PHE A 56 -7.29 -15.57 -5.37
CA PHE A 56 -7.12 -14.16 -5.72
C PHE A 56 -6.68 -13.97 -7.18
N GLU A 57 -5.75 -14.78 -7.67
CA GLU A 57 -5.32 -14.75 -9.08
C GLU A 57 -6.50 -15.01 -10.03
N SER A 58 -7.46 -15.86 -9.66
CA SER A 58 -8.66 -16.10 -10.48
C SER A 58 -9.70 -14.99 -10.39
N ASN A 59 -9.64 -14.16 -9.35
CA ASN A 59 -10.70 -13.21 -9.00
C ASN A 59 -10.33 -11.76 -9.25
N LEU A 60 -9.05 -11.43 -9.45
CA LEU A 60 -8.59 -10.07 -9.75
C LEU A 60 -8.10 -9.97 -11.18
N GLU A 61 -8.57 -8.94 -11.88
CA GLU A 61 -8.19 -8.70 -13.27
C GLU A 61 -7.91 -7.21 -13.50
N ILE A 62 -6.96 -6.91 -14.39
CA ILE A 62 -6.89 -5.59 -15.01
C ILE A 62 -7.77 -5.64 -16.26
N GLY A 63 -9.01 -5.16 -16.13
CA GLY A 63 -10.00 -5.16 -17.23
C GLY A 63 -9.61 -4.25 -18.40
N GLY A 64 -8.63 -3.37 -18.21
CA GLY A 64 -7.91 -2.74 -19.32
C GLY A 64 -7.23 -1.42 -18.98
N VAL A 65 -6.27 -1.04 -19.81
CA VAL A 65 -5.51 0.20 -19.70
C VAL A 65 -5.82 1.11 -20.89
N ARG A 66 -6.03 2.40 -20.64
CA ARG A 66 -6.34 3.41 -21.65
C ARG A 66 -5.48 4.65 -21.44
N ILE A 67 -4.85 5.11 -22.52
CA ILE A 67 -4.08 6.35 -22.55
C ILE A 67 -4.94 7.43 -23.18
N THR A 68 -5.10 8.56 -22.49
CA THR A 68 -5.86 9.71 -22.99
C THR A 68 -5.15 11.01 -22.65
N SER A 69 -5.43 12.08 -23.41
CA SER A 69 -5.03 13.44 -23.03
C SER A 69 -6.24 14.17 -22.45
N TRP A 70 -6.02 14.90 -21.35
CA TRP A 70 -7.05 15.68 -20.68
C TRP A 70 -6.60 17.13 -20.46
N LYS A 71 -7.55 18.04 -20.28
CA LYS A 71 -7.31 19.45 -20.04
C LYS A 71 -8.27 19.94 -18.97
N ASN A 72 -7.75 20.60 -17.94
CA ASN A 72 -8.58 21.19 -16.89
C ASN A 72 -9.13 22.58 -17.30
N ASP A 73 -9.95 23.17 -16.43
CA ASP A 73 -10.56 24.49 -16.64
C ASP A 73 -9.51 25.61 -16.76
N ASP A 74 -8.41 25.50 -16.02
CA ASP A 74 -7.25 26.39 -16.09
C ASP A 74 -6.38 26.20 -17.35
N ARG A 75 -6.82 25.33 -18.26
CA ARG A 75 -6.15 24.97 -19.51
C ARG A 75 -4.82 24.24 -19.35
N GLU A 76 -4.48 23.78 -18.14
CA GLU A 76 -3.36 22.87 -17.89
C GLU A 76 -3.68 21.53 -18.58
N LYS A 77 -2.69 21.03 -19.33
CA LYS A 77 -2.80 19.78 -20.09
C LYS A 77 -2.18 18.64 -19.32
N TYR A 78 -2.79 17.46 -19.48
CA TYR A 78 -2.42 16.24 -18.81
C TYR A 78 -2.37 15.10 -19.81
N GLU A 79 -1.38 14.24 -19.66
CA GLU A 79 -1.47 12.86 -20.15
C GLU A 79 -2.03 12.00 -19.00
N VAL A 80 -2.96 11.12 -19.32
CA VAL A 80 -3.71 10.33 -18.34
C VAL A 80 -3.60 8.85 -18.69
N LEU A 81 -3.04 8.07 -17.77
CA LEU A 81 -3.15 6.61 -17.79
C LEU A 81 -4.37 6.22 -16.95
N GLN A 82 -5.39 5.66 -17.59
CA GLN A 82 -6.56 5.09 -16.94
C GLN A 82 -6.42 3.58 -16.88
N VAL A 83 -6.67 3.00 -15.72
CA VAL A 83 -6.68 1.55 -15.47
C VAL A 83 -8.04 1.18 -14.91
N ASN A 84 -8.69 0.17 -15.49
CA ASN A 84 -9.84 -0.49 -14.90
C ASN A 84 -9.36 -1.79 -14.25
N THR A 85 -9.73 -2.02 -12.99
CA THR A 85 -9.51 -3.30 -12.29
C THR A 85 -10.84 -3.88 -11.85
N LEU A 86 -10.97 -5.19 -11.99
CA LEU A 86 -12.15 -5.97 -11.65
C LEU A 86 -11.83 -6.95 -10.53
N GLN A 87 -12.80 -7.14 -9.63
CA GLN A 87 -12.72 -8.06 -8.51
C GLN A 87 -14.01 -8.90 -8.48
N SER A 88 -13.88 -10.21 -8.65
CA SER A 88 -15.03 -11.13 -8.65
C SER A 88 -15.75 -11.10 -7.29
N GLN A 89 -17.08 -11.00 -7.32
CA GLN A 89 -17.97 -10.76 -6.18
C GLN A 89 -18.13 -11.93 -5.20
N ASP A 90 -17.35 -13.01 -5.31
CA ASP A 90 -17.58 -14.24 -4.52
C ASP A 90 -17.38 -14.09 -2.99
N ASP A 91 -16.95 -12.93 -2.50
CA ASP A 91 -17.40 -12.24 -1.25
C ASP A 91 -16.30 -11.24 -0.84
N PRO A 92 -16.40 -9.94 -1.18
CA PRO A 92 -15.38 -8.93 -0.86
C PRO A 92 -15.15 -8.75 0.65
N ARG A 93 -16.05 -9.28 1.50
CA ARG A 93 -15.97 -9.20 2.97
C ARG A 93 -15.02 -10.22 3.60
N GLN A 94 -14.55 -11.22 2.86
CA GLN A 94 -13.60 -12.20 3.41
C GLN A 94 -12.18 -11.65 3.53
N TYR A 95 -11.89 -10.54 2.86
CA TYR A 95 -10.54 -10.02 2.75
C TYR A 95 -10.44 -8.57 3.19
N ASP A 96 -9.31 -8.26 3.80
CA ASP A 96 -8.98 -6.91 4.22
C ASP A 96 -8.64 -6.08 2.98
N MET A 97 -9.65 -5.36 2.47
CA MET A 97 -9.54 -4.60 1.23
C MET A 97 -8.50 -3.47 1.32
N SER A 98 -8.19 -3.03 2.54
CA SER A 98 -7.12 -2.07 2.80
C SER A 98 -5.75 -2.55 2.35
N LYS A 99 -5.58 -3.84 2.03
CA LYS A 99 -4.32 -4.41 1.57
C LYS A 99 -4.14 -4.31 0.05
N PHE A 100 -5.19 -4.06 -0.74
CA PHE A 100 -5.06 -3.98 -2.19
C PHE A 100 -4.35 -2.71 -2.64
N ARG A 101 -3.47 -2.87 -3.63
CA ARG A 101 -2.65 -1.79 -4.17
C ARG A 101 -2.58 -1.91 -5.69
N VAL A 102 -2.57 -0.77 -6.35
CA VAL A 102 -2.09 -0.66 -7.73
C VAL A 102 -0.70 -0.02 -7.73
N ARG A 103 0.26 -0.63 -8.42
CA ARG A 103 1.54 0.00 -8.72
C ARG A 103 1.57 0.35 -10.20
N LEU A 104 1.92 1.60 -10.48
CA LEU A 104 1.96 2.15 -11.82
C LEU A 104 3.36 2.64 -12.09
N ALA A 105 3.91 2.24 -13.24
CA ALA A 105 5.12 2.83 -13.77
C ALA A 105 4.88 3.28 -15.21
N VAL A 106 5.20 4.53 -15.51
CA VAL A 106 4.91 5.15 -16.80
C VAL A 106 6.16 5.85 -17.31
N GLU A 107 6.51 5.55 -18.55
CA GLU A 107 7.51 6.32 -19.27
C GLU A 107 6.84 7.44 -20.05
N LEU A 108 7.35 8.65 -19.86
CA LEU A 108 6.95 9.85 -20.59
C LEU A 108 8.06 10.29 -21.53
N THR A 109 7.71 10.61 -22.76
CA THR A 109 8.64 11.22 -23.72
C THR A 109 8.20 12.64 -24.05
N ASP A 110 9.12 13.61 -23.97
CA ASP A 110 8.86 15.00 -24.37
C ASP A 110 9.06 15.24 -25.89
N SER A 111 8.80 16.47 -26.32
CA SER A 111 9.01 16.88 -27.71
C SER A 111 10.47 16.83 -28.19
N GLN A 112 11.44 16.84 -27.27
CA GLN A 112 12.87 16.74 -27.52
C GLN A 112 13.39 15.30 -27.45
N LYS A 113 12.51 14.32 -27.22
CA LYS A 113 12.80 12.89 -27.03
C LYS A 113 13.55 12.57 -25.74
N ASN A 114 13.54 13.47 -24.75
CA ASN A 114 13.94 13.12 -23.40
C ASN A 114 12.87 12.21 -22.79
N THR A 115 13.33 11.21 -22.03
CA THR A 115 12.47 10.21 -21.40
C THR A 115 12.49 10.36 -19.89
N TYR A 116 11.32 10.23 -19.27
CA TYR A 116 11.12 10.41 -17.85
C TYR A 116 10.33 9.25 -17.28
N LEU A 117 10.61 8.87 -16.04
CA LEU A 117 9.89 7.83 -15.33
C LEU A 117 8.97 8.42 -14.27
N VAL A 118 7.73 7.96 -14.26
CA VAL A 118 6.76 8.17 -13.20
C VAL A 118 6.52 6.83 -12.53
N LYS A 119 6.63 6.79 -11.20
CA LYS A 119 6.23 5.64 -10.38
C LYS A 119 5.18 6.10 -9.39
N PHE A 120 4.10 5.34 -9.25
CA PHE A 120 3.03 5.65 -8.31
C PHE A 120 2.51 4.38 -7.66
N THR A 121 2.05 4.49 -6.42
CA THR A 121 1.31 3.41 -5.74
C THR A 121 0.00 3.98 -5.24
N GLY A 122 -1.11 3.39 -5.71
CA GLY A 122 -2.44 3.65 -5.21
C GLY A 122 -2.83 2.62 -4.17
N ASN A 123 -3.53 3.07 -3.15
CA ASN A 123 -4.08 2.21 -2.11
C ASN A 123 -5.57 2.13 -2.29
N ALA A 124 -6.11 0.92 -2.25
CA ALA A 124 -7.54 0.74 -2.08
C ALA A 124 -7.96 1.26 -0.69
N PRO A 125 -9.20 1.76 -0.55
CA PRO A 125 -9.73 2.29 0.69
C PRO A 125 -9.96 1.15 1.68
N GLU A 126 -9.97 1.51 2.96
CA GLU A 126 -10.20 0.56 4.06
C GLU A 126 -11.66 0.05 4.07
N ASP A 127 -12.61 0.91 3.71
CA ASP A 127 -14.04 0.66 3.94
C ASP A 127 -14.85 0.58 2.65
N TYR A 128 -14.67 -0.50 1.86
CA TYR A 128 -15.67 -0.83 0.84
C TYR A 128 -16.99 -1.18 1.53
N ASN A 129 -18.07 -0.48 1.16
CA ASN A 129 -19.40 -0.79 1.68
C ASN A 129 -20.03 -2.01 0.96
N SER A 130 -21.21 -2.43 1.41
CA SER A 130 -21.92 -3.59 0.85
C SER A 130 -22.35 -3.43 -0.62
N ASP A 131 -22.33 -2.22 -1.13
CA ASP A 131 -22.88 -1.88 -2.44
C ASP A 131 -21.77 -1.84 -3.50
N TYR A 132 -20.50 -2.09 -3.10
CA TYR A 132 -19.37 -2.15 -4.01
C TYR A 132 -19.51 -3.34 -4.97
N ASN A 133 -19.44 -3.07 -6.27
CA ASN A 133 -19.73 -4.08 -7.28
C ASN A 133 -18.49 -4.83 -7.79
N GLY A 134 -17.30 -4.49 -7.30
CA GLY A 134 -16.06 -5.12 -7.72
C GLY A 134 -15.28 -4.37 -8.81
N GLU A 135 -15.77 -3.24 -9.34
CA GLU A 135 -15.03 -2.45 -10.32
C GLU A 135 -14.37 -1.19 -9.72
N ASP A 136 -13.08 -1.02 -9.99
CA ASP A 136 -12.30 0.16 -9.65
C ASP A 136 -11.74 0.83 -10.93
N TYR A 137 -11.67 2.16 -10.91
CA TYR A 137 -11.00 2.96 -11.93
C TYR A 137 -9.91 3.81 -11.32
N TRP A 138 -8.69 3.65 -11.83
CA TRP A 138 -7.53 4.42 -11.43
C TRP A 138 -7.13 5.36 -12.57
N LYS A 139 -6.92 6.64 -12.28
CA LYS A 139 -6.48 7.63 -13.27
C LYS A 139 -5.23 8.35 -12.77
N LEU A 140 -4.10 8.05 -13.38
CA LEU A 140 -2.84 8.74 -13.13
C LEU A 140 -2.72 9.94 -14.07
N TYR A 141 -2.74 11.14 -13.50
CA TYR A 141 -2.64 12.41 -14.22
C TYR A 141 -1.20 12.92 -14.17
N MET A 142 -0.62 13.17 -15.34
CA MET A 142 0.74 13.69 -15.49
C MET A 142 0.68 15.04 -16.21
N ALA A 143 0.90 16.12 -15.45
CA ALA A 143 0.79 17.48 -15.98
C ALA A 143 1.97 17.78 -16.90
N HIS A 144 1.68 18.42 -18.04
CA HIS A 144 2.67 18.84 -19.01
C HIS A 144 3.71 19.82 -18.44
N GLY A 145 3.26 20.77 -17.61
CA GLY A 145 4.10 21.79 -17.00
C GLY A 145 4.97 22.54 -18.02
N ASP A 146 6.21 22.83 -17.61
CA ASP A 146 7.19 23.56 -18.43
C ASP A 146 7.80 22.73 -19.56
N LEU A 147 7.66 21.40 -19.51
CA LEU A 147 8.17 20.48 -20.55
C LEU A 147 7.35 20.56 -21.86
N GLY A 148 6.23 21.29 -21.84
CA GLY A 148 5.39 21.46 -23.02
C GLY A 148 4.67 20.17 -23.37
N ARG A 149 4.80 19.67 -24.61
CA ARG A 149 4.10 18.44 -25.01
C ARG A 149 4.86 17.21 -24.54
N ILE A 150 4.22 16.42 -23.69
CA ILE A 150 4.65 15.07 -23.28
C ILE A 150 3.70 14.03 -23.89
N LYS A 151 4.15 12.77 -23.98
CA LYS A 151 3.31 11.61 -24.31
C LYS A 151 3.71 10.43 -23.41
N ILE A 152 2.76 9.53 -23.15
CA ILE A 152 3.10 8.20 -22.61
C ILE A 152 3.75 7.38 -23.74
N SER A 153 4.95 6.86 -23.48
CA SER A 153 5.70 6.02 -24.42
C SER A 153 5.80 4.55 -24.01
N GLY A 154 5.37 4.22 -22.79
CA GLY A 154 5.27 2.87 -22.29
C GLY A 154 4.72 2.87 -20.86
N TYR A 155 4.19 1.73 -20.42
CA TYR A 155 3.66 1.59 -19.08
C TYR A 155 3.81 0.15 -18.55
N VAL A 156 3.78 0.02 -17.23
CA VAL A 156 3.59 -1.24 -16.49
C VAL A 156 2.59 -0.94 -15.39
N VAL A 157 1.55 -1.77 -15.29
CA VAL A 157 0.53 -1.74 -14.25
C VAL A 157 0.61 -3.07 -13.52
N GLU A 158 0.83 -3.02 -12.21
CA GLU A 158 0.74 -4.19 -11.35
C GLU A 158 -0.43 -3.99 -10.39
N TYR A 159 -1.28 -5.00 -10.26
CA TYR A 159 -2.38 -5.03 -9.33
C TYR A 159 -2.24 -6.23 -8.40
N GLY A 160 -2.49 -6.03 -7.11
CA GLY A 160 -2.26 -7.06 -6.11
C GLY A 160 -2.51 -6.54 -4.70
N PHE A 161 -1.90 -7.17 -3.72
CA PHE A 161 -2.10 -6.80 -2.32
C PHE A 161 -0.81 -6.89 -1.49
N MET A 162 -0.84 -6.30 -0.30
CA MET A 162 0.25 -6.36 0.66
C MET A 162 0.10 -7.57 1.60
N ASP A 163 1.07 -8.48 1.56
CA ASP A 163 1.28 -9.51 2.57
C ASP A 163 2.41 -9.07 3.51
N GLY A 164 2.05 -8.48 4.65
CA GLY A 164 2.99 -7.79 5.53
C GLY A 164 3.68 -6.63 4.80
N GLU A 165 5.00 -6.75 4.60
CA GLU A 165 5.82 -5.76 3.88
C GLU A 165 6.00 -6.11 2.39
N THR A 166 5.56 -7.29 1.96
CA THR A 166 5.73 -7.77 0.59
C THR A 166 4.51 -7.41 -0.24
N PHE A 167 4.73 -6.86 -1.42
CA PHE A 167 3.66 -6.71 -2.40
C PHE A 167 3.60 -7.96 -3.27
N VAL A 168 2.48 -8.68 -3.17
CA VAL A 168 2.19 -9.85 -3.98
C VAL A 168 1.44 -9.37 -5.22
N VAL A 169 2.10 -9.47 -6.37
CA VAL A 169 1.53 -9.12 -7.67
C VAL A 169 0.60 -10.25 -8.10
N LEU A 170 -0.64 -9.92 -8.45
CA LEU A 170 -1.67 -10.89 -8.85
C LEU A 170 -2.10 -10.71 -10.30
N ALA A 171 -2.08 -9.48 -10.80
CA ALA A 171 -2.33 -9.17 -12.20
C ALA A 171 -1.31 -8.13 -12.70
N VAL A 172 -0.91 -8.25 -13.97
CA VAL A 172 0.00 -7.32 -14.63
C VAL A 172 -0.53 -7.01 -16.02
N ASP A 173 -0.56 -5.72 -16.38
CA ASP A 173 -0.79 -5.25 -17.74
C ASP A 173 0.35 -4.30 -18.11
N GLU A 174 0.99 -4.55 -19.24
CA GLU A 174 2.14 -3.78 -19.68
C GLU A 174 2.10 -3.55 -21.19
N ASP A 175 2.72 -2.45 -21.60
CA ASP A 175 2.98 -2.22 -23.02
C ASP A 175 4.03 -3.24 -23.49
N ASP A 176 3.83 -3.85 -24.66
CA ASP A 176 4.55 -5.01 -25.26
C ASP A 176 6.08 -4.86 -25.42
N SER A 177 6.68 -3.83 -24.84
CA SER A 177 8.11 -3.63 -24.82
C SER A 177 8.73 -4.34 -23.60
N GLU A 178 9.46 -5.44 -23.84
CA GLU A 178 10.38 -6.06 -22.86
C GLU A 178 11.32 -5.04 -22.18
N LYS A 179 11.51 -3.89 -22.83
CA LYS A 179 12.30 -2.75 -22.34
C LYS A 179 11.66 -2.02 -21.16
N MET A 180 10.34 -2.01 -21.02
CA MET A 180 9.65 -1.26 -19.97
C MET A 180 9.83 -1.91 -18.60
N GLN A 181 9.60 -3.21 -18.44
CA GLN A 181 9.90 -3.92 -17.19
C GLN A 181 11.34 -3.70 -16.72
N ALA A 182 12.31 -3.88 -17.63
CA ALA A 182 13.72 -3.68 -17.32
C ALA A 182 14.03 -2.23 -16.89
N ARG A 183 13.39 -1.23 -17.50
CA ARG A 183 13.56 0.19 -17.15
C ARG A 183 12.89 0.55 -15.82
N VAL A 184 11.74 -0.05 -15.50
CA VAL A 184 11.07 0.14 -14.20
C VAL A 184 11.93 -0.42 -13.06
N GLN A 185 12.65 -1.52 -13.30
CA GLN A 185 13.56 -2.13 -12.33
C GLN A 185 14.90 -1.37 -12.19
N GLN A 186 15.31 -0.61 -13.21
CA GLN A 186 16.51 0.21 -13.15
C GLN A 186 16.28 1.46 -12.29
N GLN A 187 17.16 1.67 -11.29
CA GLN A 187 17.11 2.83 -10.39
C GLN A 187 17.67 4.12 -11.00
N THR A 188 18.23 4.07 -12.22
CA THR A 188 19.01 5.16 -12.83
C THR A 188 18.22 6.05 -13.81
N THR A 189 16.90 5.89 -13.92
CA THR A 189 16.08 6.67 -14.85
C THR A 189 15.78 8.07 -14.32
N GLN A 190 15.78 9.07 -15.20
CA GLN A 190 15.38 10.43 -14.86
C GLN A 190 13.93 10.46 -14.38
N LEU A 191 13.69 10.91 -13.15
CA LEU A 191 12.35 11.09 -12.62
C LEU A 191 11.64 12.24 -13.32
N PHE A 192 10.33 12.08 -13.54
CA PHE A 192 9.52 13.14 -14.13
C PHE A 192 9.45 14.36 -13.22
N PRO A 193 9.85 15.56 -13.68
CA PRO A 193 9.90 16.76 -12.85
C PRO A 193 8.55 17.46 -12.70
N GLY A 194 7.53 17.03 -13.45
CA GLY A 194 6.20 17.64 -13.47
C GLY A 194 5.30 17.19 -12.31
N LYS A 195 4.12 17.79 -12.23
CA LYS A 195 3.10 17.39 -11.24
C LYS A 195 2.49 16.05 -11.66
N VAL A 196 2.37 15.13 -10.71
CA VAL A 196 1.71 13.84 -10.88
C VAL A 196 0.74 13.62 -9.73
N TYR A 197 -0.45 13.11 -10.02
CA TYR A 197 -1.38 12.63 -8.99
C TYR A 197 -2.22 11.46 -9.51
N LEU A 198 -2.59 10.57 -8.61
CA LEU A 198 -3.49 9.45 -8.87
C LEU A 198 -4.87 9.77 -8.29
N ARG A 199 -5.92 9.48 -9.05
CA ARG A 199 -7.29 9.42 -8.54
C ARG A 199 -7.81 8.00 -8.65
N HIS A 200 -8.60 7.61 -7.67
CA HIS A 200 -9.27 6.32 -7.59
C HIS A 200 -10.77 6.58 -7.54
N TYR A 201 -11.53 5.84 -8.34
CA TYR A 201 -12.99 5.85 -8.39
C TYR A 201 -13.49 4.42 -8.22
N TYR A 202 -14.59 4.26 -7.50
CA TYR A 202 -15.24 2.98 -7.22
C TYR A 202 -16.58 2.96 -7.93
N MET A 203 -16.98 1.79 -8.42
CA MET A 203 -18.33 1.57 -8.88
C MET A 203 -19.14 0.87 -7.79
N TYR A 204 -20.32 1.43 -7.53
CA TYR A 204 -21.32 0.84 -6.66
C TYR A 204 -22.50 0.38 -7.51
N ASP A 205 -23.15 -0.72 -7.13
CA ASP A 205 -24.40 -1.18 -7.74
C ASP A 205 -25.52 -0.23 -7.33
N ASP A 206 -25.71 0.81 -8.11
CA ASP A 206 -26.66 1.85 -7.80
C ASP A 206 -28.10 1.40 -8.13
N SER A 207 -28.89 1.09 -7.09
CA SER A 207 -30.32 0.82 -7.22
C SER A 207 -31.19 2.09 -7.17
N SER A 208 -30.60 3.29 -7.02
CA SER A 208 -31.37 4.53 -7.12
C SER A 208 -30.51 5.78 -7.35
N GLU A 209 -30.71 6.41 -8.51
CA GLU A 209 -30.41 7.82 -8.79
C GLU A 209 -28.94 8.22 -9.03
N GLY A 210 -28.48 7.92 -10.25
CA GLY A 210 -27.91 8.90 -11.19
C GLY A 210 -27.29 10.19 -10.64
N ASP A 211 -26.17 10.09 -9.94
CA ASP A 211 -25.05 11.04 -9.97
C ASP A 211 -23.83 10.36 -9.33
N THR A 212 -22.94 9.84 -10.17
CA THR A 212 -21.70 9.19 -9.75
C THR A 212 -20.63 10.25 -9.45
N GLU A 213 -20.78 10.92 -8.31
CA GLU A 213 -19.76 11.77 -7.70
C GLU A 213 -19.71 11.50 -6.19
N SER A 214 -18.61 10.92 -5.70
CA SER A 214 -17.87 11.44 -4.53
C SER A 214 -16.71 10.51 -4.17
N THR A 215 -15.45 10.93 -4.38
CA THR A 215 -14.54 11.61 -3.43
C THR A 215 -14.03 10.72 -2.29
N GLU A 216 -12.76 10.31 -2.34
CA GLU A 216 -11.76 10.70 -1.34
C GLU A 216 -10.32 10.29 -1.74
N MET A 217 -9.35 11.05 -1.23
CA MET A 217 -8.01 11.27 -1.77
C MET A 217 -7.00 10.15 -1.44
N THR A 218 -6.10 9.83 -2.39
CA THR A 218 -4.70 9.53 -2.05
C THR A 218 -3.75 10.34 -2.93
N ILE A 219 -3.54 11.61 -2.55
CA ILE A 219 -2.45 12.43 -3.06
C ILE A 219 -1.21 12.14 -2.22
N LYS A 220 -0.42 11.12 -2.58
CA LYS A 220 0.99 11.10 -2.13
C LYS A 220 1.78 12.08 -2.99
N ARG A 221 2.01 13.28 -2.44
CA ARG A 221 3.04 14.19 -2.95
C ARG A 221 4.39 13.49 -2.75
N VAL A 222 5.03 13.07 -3.83
CA VAL A 222 6.46 12.79 -3.80
C VAL A 222 7.17 14.14 -3.70
N LYS A 223 7.50 14.53 -2.48
CA LYS A 223 8.48 15.57 -2.18
C LYS A 223 9.38 15.03 -1.08
N GLU A 224 10.59 14.64 -1.45
CA GLU A 224 11.86 14.99 -0.82
C GLU A 224 13.02 14.42 -1.64
#